data_AF-A0A3N5WQW1-F1
#
_entry.id   AF-A0A3N5WQW1-F1
#
_cell.length_a   1.000
_cell.length_b   1.000
_cell.length_c   1.000
_cell.angle_alpha   90.00
_cell.angle_beta   90.00
_cell.angle_gamma   90.00
#
_symmetry.space_group_name_H-M   'P 1'
#
loop_
_entity.id
_entity.type
_entity.pdbx_description
1 polymer ?
#
loop_
_entity_poly.entity_id
_entity_poly.type
_entity_poly.pdbx_seq_one_letter_code
_entity_poly.pdbx_strand_id
1 'polypeptide(L)'
;MATRPIFDGPGAPVSLRKDSAWGTYDSPTHYTYKGRTYTMNRNGLAGSFGLNGYLLDIPDRSQYEGAMPAAYGWRDLPHVANADTVPMFLDALRFDLWPNHVDAPASSEMGQLAGARMTQCCVNRHDGAVNCLFVDGSVRKVGLKELWTLKWHRSFNTAGPWTKAGGVLPYDWPQWMRPFKEY
;
A
#
# COMPACT_ATOMS: atom_id res chain seq x y z
N MET A 1 -3.13 -4.61 18.69
CA MET A 1 -1.78 -5.20 18.70
C MET A 1 -1.67 -6.09 17.49
N ALA A 2 -0.59 -5.99 16.73
CA ALA A 2 -0.29 -6.93 15.65
C ALA A 2 -0.10 -8.34 16.23
N THR A 3 -0.90 -9.30 15.80
CA THR A 3 -0.74 -10.70 16.17
C THR A 3 0.33 -11.38 15.32
N ARG A 4 0.81 -12.56 15.72
CA ARG A 4 1.90 -13.30 15.03
C ARG A 4 1.63 -13.40 13.52
N PRO A 5 2.66 -13.30 12.66
CA PRO A 5 2.50 -13.42 11.20
C PRO A 5 1.78 -14.71 10.81
N ILE A 6 0.83 -14.62 9.88
CA ILE A 6 0.10 -15.76 9.32
C ILE A 6 0.49 -15.80 7.82
N PHE A 7 1.24 -16.82 7.41
CA PHE A 7 2.01 -16.87 6.16
C PHE A 7 1.13 -16.68 4.90
N ASP A 8 1.57 -16.08 3.77
CA ASP A 8 2.92 -15.91 3.18
C ASP A 8 2.99 -14.80 2.07
N GLY A 9 4.05 -14.80 1.24
CA GLY A 9 4.04 -14.26 -0.13
C GLY A 9 4.37 -15.23 -1.30
N PRO A 10 4.78 -16.52 -1.11
CA PRO A 10 3.93 -17.69 -1.51
C PRO A 10 4.31 -19.08 -0.88
N GLY A 11 3.56 -19.67 0.06
CA GLY A 11 3.87 -20.97 0.72
C GLY A 11 2.86 -21.68 1.68
N ALA A 12 1.88 -20.99 2.25
CA ALA A 12 0.52 -21.33 2.75
C ALA A 12 0.38 -22.27 3.98
N PRO A 13 -0.69 -22.22 4.83
CA PRO A 13 -2.00 -21.59 4.62
C PRO A 13 -2.44 -20.48 5.60
N VAL A 14 -3.32 -19.67 5.04
CA VAL A 14 -4.03 -18.47 5.52
C VAL A 14 -5.20 -18.74 6.46
N SER A 15 -5.39 -17.81 7.39
CA SER A 15 -6.62 -17.02 7.54
C SER A 15 -6.11 -15.68 8.02
N LEU A 16 -5.69 -14.81 7.08
CA LEU A 16 -5.37 -13.44 7.45
C LEU A 16 -6.64 -12.86 8.05
N ARG A 17 -6.57 -12.54 9.33
CA ARG A 17 -7.61 -11.76 9.96
C ARG A 17 -7.27 -10.30 9.72
N LYS A 18 -8.26 -9.44 9.88
CA LYS A 18 -8.03 -8.00 9.82
C LYS A 18 -6.86 -7.59 10.72
N ASP A 19 -6.70 -8.19 11.90
CA ASP A 19 -5.66 -7.88 12.89
C ASP A 19 -4.28 -8.51 12.64
N SER A 20 -4.10 -9.30 11.58
CA SER A 20 -2.86 -10.04 11.34
C SER A 20 -1.76 -9.16 10.76
N ALA A 21 -0.53 -9.32 11.27
CA ALA A 21 0.68 -8.88 10.58
C ALA A 21 0.85 -9.65 9.26
N TRP A 22 1.51 -9.03 8.29
CA TRP A 22 1.90 -9.72 7.07
C TRP A 22 2.95 -10.79 7.38
N GLY A 23 2.91 -11.89 6.61
CA GLY A 23 3.79 -13.06 6.76
C GLY A 23 5.27 -12.73 6.66
N THR A 24 6.17 -13.67 6.85
CA THR A 24 7.58 -13.41 6.55
C THR A 24 7.80 -13.43 5.03
N TYR A 25 8.30 -12.34 4.43
CA TYR A 25 8.85 -12.37 3.07
C TYR A 25 10.29 -12.84 3.18
N ASP A 26 10.54 -14.08 2.77
CA ASP A 26 11.83 -14.76 2.84
C ASP A 26 12.36 -15.17 1.45
N SER A 27 11.63 -14.84 0.38
CA SER A 27 12.06 -15.09 -0.99
C SER A 27 13.46 -14.49 -1.20
N PRO A 28 14.51 -15.31 -1.41
CA PRO A 28 15.89 -14.83 -1.41
C PRO A 28 16.09 -13.79 -2.51
N THR A 29 16.09 -12.54 -2.10
CA THR A 29 16.30 -11.42 -3.02
C THR A 29 17.73 -10.95 -2.83
N HIS A 30 18.54 -11.14 -3.86
CA HIS A 30 19.90 -10.61 -3.94
C HIS A 30 19.91 -9.51 -4.98
N TYR A 31 20.49 -8.36 -4.62
CA TYR A 31 20.67 -7.26 -5.57
C TYR A 31 22.12 -6.82 -5.58
N THR A 32 22.77 -6.89 -6.75
CA THR A 32 24.13 -6.39 -6.93
C THR A 32 24.08 -4.97 -7.45
N TYR A 33 24.55 -4.01 -6.64
CA TYR A 33 24.63 -2.61 -6.99
C TYR A 33 26.04 -2.08 -6.76
N LYS A 34 26.62 -1.44 -7.79
CA LYS A 34 27.99 -0.90 -7.76
C LYS A 34 29.03 -1.90 -7.20
N GLY A 35 28.93 -3.16 -7.62
CA GLY A 35 29.85 -4.23 -7.20
C GLY A 35 29.63 -4.78 -5.79
N ARG A 36 28.59 -4.34 -5.07
CA ARG A 36 28.19 -4.89 -3.77
C ARG A 36 26.92 -5.70 -3.89
N THR A 37 26.93 -6.93 -3.39
CA THR A 37 25.73 -7.77 -3.30
C THR A 37 25.03 -7.51 -1.98
N TYR A 38 23.80 -7.02 -2.06
CA TYR A 38 22.89 -6.86 -0.94
C TYR A 38 22.02 -8.12 -0.89
N THR A 39 22.13 -8.84 0.21
CA THR A 39 21.33 -10.04 0.48
C THR A 39 20.29 -9.69 1.52
N MET A 40 19.02 -9.98 1.24
CA MET A 40 17.97 -9.85 2.24
C MET A 40 18.29 -10.66 3.50
N ASN A 41 17.82 -10.20 4.66
CA ASN A 41 18.00 -10.91 5.92
C ASN A 41 17.51 -12.36 5.77
N ARG A 42 18.30 -13.34 6.25
CA ARG A 42 17.94 -14.77 6.22
C ARG A 42 16.62 -15.07 6.91
N ASN A 43 16.22 -14.25 7.88
CA ASN A 43 14.96 -14.36 8.62
C ASN A 43 13.78 -13.68 7.91
N GLY A 44 14.01 -13.10 6.72
CA GLY A 44 13.03 -12.33 5.97
C GLY A 44 12.65 -10.99 6.61
N LEU A 45 11.60 -10.39 6.05
CA LEU A 45 10.93 -9.20 6.57
C LEU A 45 9.53 -9.59 7.05
N ALA A 46 8.99 -8.96 8.08
CA ALA A 46 7.59 -9.13 8.52
C ALA A 46 7.13 -7.85 9.22
N GLY A 47 5.82 -7.58 9.27
CA GLY A 47 5.32 -6.36 9.90
C GLY A 47 3.83 -6.12 9.76
N SER A 48 3.36 -4.99 10.27
CA SER A 48 1.97 -4.55 10.09
C SER A 48 1.87 -3.24 9.31
N PHE A 49 3.00 -2.60 9.03
CA PHE A 49 3.06 -1.37 8.27
C PHE A 49 3.85 -1.58 6.98
N GLY A 50 3.42 -0.91 5.92
CA GLY A 50 4.08 -0.88 4.63
C GLY A 50 4.55 0.53 4.28
N LEU A 51 5.73 0.62 3.67
CA LEU A 51 6.28 1.85 3.10
C LEU A 51 5.64 2.12 1.73
N ASN A 52 5.26 3.37 1.46
CA ASN A 52 4.98 3.79 0.10
C ASN A 52 6.26 3.74 -0.74
N GLY A 53 6.38 2.76 -1.63
CA GLY A 53 7.58 2.49 -2.40
C GLY A 53 7.97 3.62 -3.36
N TYR A 54 7.02 4.47 -3.74
CA TYR A 54 7.28 5.64 -4.58
C TYR A 54 8.06 6.76 -3.85
N LEU A 55 8.29 6.64 -2.54
CA LEU A 55 9.17 7.55 -1.79
C LEU A 55 10.66 7.16 -1.88
N LEU A 56 10.96 5.98 -2.44
CA LEU A 56 12.34 5.55 -2.63
C LEU A 56 12.96 6.31 -3.80
N ASP A 57 14.13 6.91 -3.56
CA ASP A 57 14.90 7.51 -4.64
C ASP A 57 15.55 6.44 -5.51
N ILE A 58 15.30 6.52 -6.82
CA ILE A 58 15.85 5.61 -7.82
C ILE A 58 16.36 6.41 -9.03
N PRO A 59 17.37 5.88 -9.77
CA PRO A 59 17.87 6.53 -10.97
C PRO A 59 16.75 6.82 -12.00
N ASP A 60 16.87 7.91 -12.75
CA ASP A 60 15.84 8.35 -13.70
C ASP A 60 15.51 7.34 -14.80
N ARG A 61 16.46 6.48 -15.16
CA ARG A 61 16.29 5.42 -16.17
C ARG A 61 15.80 4.09 -15.59
N SER A 62 15.59 4.02 -14.28
CA SER A 62 15.09 2.82 -13.59
C SER A 62 13.55 2.81 -13.57
N GLN A 63 12.98 1.74 -13.03
CA GLN A 63 11.55 1.56 -12.88
C GLN A 63 11.24 1.08 -11.46
N TYR A 64 10.09 1.52 -10.94
CA TYR A 64 9.49 0.97 -9.73
C TYR A 64 8.79 -0.36 -10.04
N GLU A 65 8.23 -1.00 -9.00
CA GLU A 65 7.54 -2.27 -9.16
C GLU A 65 6.44 -2.23 -10.22
N GLY A 66 6.43 -3.27 -11.05
CA GLY A 66 5.51 -3.44 -12.17
C GLY A 66 5.65 -2.35 -13.23
N ALA A 67 6.92 -2.05 -13.56
CA ALA A 67 7.35 -1.20 -14.67
C ALA A 67 6.88 0.26 -14.60
N MET A 68 6.62 0.77 -13.39
CA MET A 68 6.17 2.14 -13.22
C MET A 68 7.36 3.12 -13.42
N PRO A 69 7.19 4.23 -14.15
CA PRO A 69 8.29 5.15 -14.44
C PRO A 69 8.87 5.78 -13.18
N ALA A 70 10.20 5.97 -13.13
CA ALA A 70 10.86 6.65 -12.01
C ALA A 70 10.34 8.09 -11.77
N ALA A 71 9.80 8.74 -12.82
CA ALA A 71 9.17 10.06 -12.73
C ALA A 71 7.94 10.11 -11.80
N TYR A 72 7.35 8.95 -11.44
CA TYR A 72 6.23 8.89 -10.52
C TYR A 72 6.67 9.11 -9.06
N GLY A 73 7.95 8.92 -8.76
CA GLY A 73 8.49 8.97 -7.42
C GLY A 73 8.54 10.36 -6.79
N TRP A 74 8.49 10.38 -5.46
CA TRP A 74 8.70 11.55 -4.62
C TRP A 74 10.15 11.57 -4.11
N ARG A 75 11.03 12.29 -4.80
CA ARG A 75 12.49 12.27 -4.51
C ARG A 75 12.95 13.34 -3.53
N ASP A 76 12.25 14.47 -3.49
CA ASP A 76 12.58 15.62 -2.64
C ASP A 76 11.51 15.78 -1.56
N LEU A 77 11.48 14.80 -0.64
CA LEU A 77 10.46 14.72 0.42
C LEU A 77 10.29 16.04 1.22
N PRO A 78 11.37 16.77 1.57
CA PRO A 78 11.23 18.06 2.27
C PRO A 78 10.45 19.14 1.50
N HIS A 79 10.34 19.04 0.17
CA HIS A 79 9.70 20.05 -0.68
C HIS A 79 8.47 19.51 -1.42
N VAL A 80 7.86 18.42 -0.93
CA VAL A 80 6.60 17.92 -1.48
C VAL A 80 5.47 18.90 -1.16
N ALA A 81 4.84 19.44 -2.20
CA ALA A 81 3.63 20.24 -2.04
C ALA A 81 2.46 19.36 -1.57
N ASN A 82 1.65 19.87 -0.63
CA ASN A 82 0.54 19.13 -0.01
C ASN A 82 0.98 17.77 0.56
N ALA A 83 2.12 17.77 1.27
CA ALA A 83 2.72 16.57 1.84
C ALA A 83 1.80 15.84 2.84
N ASP A 84 0.82 16.54 3.41
CA ASP A 84 -0.28 16.03 4.24
C ASP A 84 -1.26 15.11 3.48
N THR A 85 -1.15 15.05 2.14
CA THR A 85 -1.95 14.18 1.26
C THR A 85 -1.17 12.99 0.69
N VAL A 86 0.15 12.91 0.95
CA VAL A 86 1.05 11.88 0.43
C VAL A 86 1.34 10.84 1.52
N PRO A 87 0.85 9.59 1.38
CA PRO A 87 1.13 8.53 2.35
C PRO A 87 2.62 8.18 2.39
N MET A 88 3.16 7.99 3.59
CA MET A 88 4.52 7.51 3.83
C MET A 88 4.52 6.09 4.37
N PHE A 89 3.86 5.86 5.50
CA PHE A 89 3.68 4.54 6.11
C PHE A 89 2.23 4.35 6.52
N LEU A 90 1.72 3.14 6.39
CA LEU A 90 0.37 2.82 6.86
C LEU A 90 0.19 1.33 7.10
N ASP A 91 -0.92 0.98 7.75
CA ASP A 91 -1.34 -0.40 7.92
C ASP A 91 -1.40 -1.12 6.56
N ALA A 92 -0.71 -2.25 6.48
CA ALA A 92 -0.64 -3.03 5.25
C ALA A 92 -0.41 -4.52 5.50
N LEU A 93 -0.62 -5.28 4.42
CA LEU A 93 -0.33 -6.70 4.30
C LEU A 93 0.97 -6.99 3.52
N ARG A 94 1.81 -5.96 3.32
CA ARG A 94 3.13 -6.06 2.71
C ARG A 94 4.07 -4.97 3.27
N PHE A 95 5.38 -5.19 3.21
CA PHE A 95 6.39 -4.22 3.67
C PHE A 95 6.55 -3.00 2.77
N ASP A 96 6.30 -3.15 1.47
CA ASP A 96 6.33 -2.10 0.47
C ASP A 96 5.02 -2.10 -0.31
N LEU A 97 4.60 -0.90 -0.71
CA LEU A 97 3.31 -0.65 -1.31
C LEU A 97 3.50 0.09 -2.62
N TRP A 98 2.73 -0.34 -3.63
CA TRP A 98 2.80 0.20 -4.98
C TRP A 98 1.44 0.63 -5.53
N PRO A 99 0.61 1.37 -4.78
CA PRO A 99 -0.81 1.44 -5.10
C PRO A 99 -1.07 2.22 -6.39
N ASN A 100 -2.14 1.86 -7.10
CA ASN A 100 -2.54 2.47 -8.35
C ASN A 100 -4.03 2.82 -8.32
N HIS A 101 -4.36 4.04 -8.76
CA HIS A 101 -5.71 4.60 -8.71
C HIS A 101 -6.77 3.80 -9.50
N VAL A 102 -6.36 2.98 -10.47
CA VAL A 102 -7.26 2.10 -11.24
C VAL A 102 -7.49 0.74 -10.58
N ASP A 103 -6.70 0.39 -9.58
CA ASP A 103 -6.81 -0.90 -8.91
C ASP A 103 -8.11 -0.95 -8.11
N ALA A 104 -8.91 -1.99 -8.39
CA ALA A 104 -10.15 -2.24 -7.67
C ALA A 104 -9.90 -2.67 -6.22
N PRO A 105 -10.84 -2.38 -5.30
CA PRO A 105 -10.83 -2.98 -3.97
C PRO A 105 -10.95 -4.51 -4.06
N ALA A 106 -10.54 -5.20 -3.00
CA ALA A 106 -10.71 -6.64 -2.90
C ALA A 106 -12.20 -7.01 -2.92
N SER A 107 -12.57 -8.05 -3.66
CA SER A 107 -13.96 -8.52 -3.77
C SER A 107 -14.55 -9.00 -2.45
N SER A 108 -13.71 -9.47 -1.53
CA SER A 108 -14.06 -9.85 -0.16
C SER A 108 -13.07 -9.22 0.83
N GLU A 109 -13.50 -9.07 2.09
CA GLU A 109 -12.65 -8.51 3.15
C GLU A 109 -11.39 -9.35 3.38
N MET A 110 -11.41 -10.65 3.10
CA MET A 110 -10.23 -11.53 3.26
C MET A 110 -9.41 -11.69 1.97
N GLY A 111 -9.87 -11.11 0.85
CA GLY A 111 -9.22 -11.22 -0.46
C GLY A 111 -8.06 -10.24 -0.69
N GLN A 112 -7.62 -9.52 0.35
CA GLN A 112 -6.70 -8.38 0.23
C GLN A 112 -5.26 -8.76 -0.18
N LEU A 113 -4.81 -9.99 0.10
CA LEU A 113 -3.50 -10.50 -0.32
C LEU A 113 -3.46 -10.97 -1.79
N ALA A 114 -4.57 -11.47 -2.32
CA ALA A 114 -4.63 -12.05 -3.66
C ALA A 114 -4.91 -11.00 -4.76
N GLY A 115 -5.00 -9.72 -4.37
CA GLY A 115 -5.50 -8.64 -5.21
C GLY A 115 -4.44 -7.72 -5.80
N ALA A 116 -4.92 -6.64 -6.41
CA ALA A 116 -4.12 -5.58 -7.01
C ALA A 116 -3.36 -4.75 -5.96
N ARG A 117 -2.50 -3.83 -6.38
CA ARG A 117 -1.54 -3.16 -5.47
C ARG A 117 -2.24 -2.31 -4.40
N MET A 118 -3.42 -1.76 -4.68
CA MET A 118 -4.28 -1.10 -3.67
C MET A 118 -4.79 -2.05 -2.57
N THR A 119 -5.00 -3.33 -2.85
CA THR A 119 -5.59 -4.24 -1.86
C THR A 119 -4.62 -4.54 -0.70
N GLN A 120 -3.32 -4.42 -0.95
CA GLN A 120 -2.27 -4.60 0.06
C GLN A 120 -2.29 -3.52 1.15
N CYS A 121 -2.84 -2.34 0.85
CA CYS A 121 -2.97 -1.23 1.80
C CYS A 121 -4.42 -0.92 2.21
N CYS A 122 -5.42 -1.50 1.52
CA CYS A 122 -6.83 -1.39 1.87
C CYS A 122 -7.26 -2.52 2.83
N VAL A 123 -6.80 -2.44 4.08
CA VAL A 123 -6.98 -3.49 5.10
C VAL A 123 -7.92 -3.00 6.20
N ASN A 124 -9.00 -3.73 6.47
CA ASN A 124 -10.00 -3.31 7.46
C ASN A 124 -9.58 -3.52 8.93
N ARG A 125 -8.44 -2.97 9.36
CA ARG A 125 -7.93 -3.16 10.74
C ARG A 125 -8.67 -2.36 11.80
N HIS A 126 -9.15 -1.19 11.43
CA HIS A 126 -9.69 -0.21 12.37
C HIS A 126 -11.11 0.19 11.99
N ASP A 127 -11.95 -0.81 11.71
CA ASP A 127 -13.40 -0.70 11.49
C ASP A 127 -13.76 0.39 10.46
N GLY A 128 -13.29 0.18 9.23
CA GLY A 128 -13.49 1.07 8.09
C GLY A 128 -12.35 2.04 7.85
N ALA A 129 -11.22 1.89 8.55
CA ALA A 129 -10.04 2.75 8.42
C ALA A 129 -8.70 2.03 8.63
N VAL A 130 -7.62 2.72 8.24
CA VAL A 130 -6.21 2.43 8.51
C VAL A 130 -5.54 3.62 9.18
N ASN A 131 -4.47 3.41 9.96
CA ASN A 131 -3.62 4.50 10.42
C ASN A 131 -2.56 4.80 9.37
N CYS A 132 -2.37 6.09 9.05
CA CYS A 132 -1.41 6.54 8.05
C CYS A 132 -0.56 7.68 8.58
N LEU A 133 0.75 7.55 8.40
CA LEU A 133 1.76 8.61 8.49
C LEU A 133 1.93 9.24 7.10
N PHE A 134 1.91 10.56 7.04
CA PHE A 134 2.07 11.35 5.83
C PHE A 134 3.48 11.95 5.72
N VAL A 135 3.84 12.45 4.54
CA VAL A 135 5.17 13.01 4.27
C VAL A 135 5.46 14.27 5.10
N ASP A 136 4.44 15.02 5.49
CA ASP A 136 4.56 16.18 6.39
C ASP A 136 4.81 15.79 7.86
N GLY A 137 4.83 14.49 8.17
CA GLY A 137 5.00 13.95 9.52
C GLY A 137 3.70 13.84 10.33
N SER A 138 2.56 14.26 9.78
CA SER A 138 1.26 14.10 10.43
C SER A 138 0.80 12.64 10.41
N VAL A 139 0.05 12.24 11.44
CA VAL A 139 -0.54 10.90 11.55
C VAL A 139 -2.04 11.02 11.76
N ARG A 140 -2.82 10.28 10.98
CA ARG A 140 -4.27 10.20 11.18
C ARG A 140 -4.85 8.88 10.69
N LYS A 141 -6.10 8.64 11.10
CA LYS A 141 -6.92 7.61 10.47
C LYS A 141 -7.32 8.06 9.06
N VAL A 142 -7.27 7.12 8.14
CA VAL A 142 -7.69 7.24 6.75
C VAL A 142 -8.78 6.21 6.50
N GLY A 143 -9.92 6.62 5.99
CA GLY A 143 -10.99 5.69 5.65
C GLY A 143 -10.57 4.75 4.52
N LEU A 144 -11.08 3.51 4.48
CA LEU A 144 -10.67 2.57 3.43
C LEU A 144 -10.93 3.11 2.02
N LYS A 145 -12.11 3.71 1.78
CA LYS A 145 -12.45 4.34 0.50
C LYS A 145 -11.65 5.62 0.22
N GLU A 146 -11.18 6.29 1.27
CA GLU A 146 -10.33 7.50 1.17
C GLU A 146 -8.95 7.18 0.59
N LEU A 147 -8.47 5.93 0.67
CA LEU A 147 -7.16 5.55 0.14
C LEU A 147 -7.01 5.87 -1.36
N TRP A 148 -8.09 5.84 -2.13
CA TRP A 148 -8.10 6.21 -3.55
C TRP A 148 -8.07 7.72 -3.81
N THR A 149 -8.24 8.55 -2.79
CA THR A 149 -8.18 10.02 -2.90
C THR A 149 -6.82 10.58 -2.48
N LEU A 150 -5.89 9.74 -2.00
CA LEU A 150 -4.56 10.14 -1.55
C LEU A 150 -3.54 10.13 -2.70
N LYS A 151 -2.48 10.95 -2.56
CA LYS A 151 -1.50 11.16 -3.62
C LYS A 151 -0.27 10.25 -3.46
N TRP A 152 -0.47 8.94 -3.67
CA TRP A 152 0.57 7.91 -3.52
C TRP A 152 1.84 8.16 -4.35
N HIS A 153 1.66 8.65 -5.58
CA HIS A 153 2.76 8.99 -6.48
C HIS A 153 2.40 10.25 -7.28
N ARG A 154 3.38 10.89 -7.92
CA ARG A 154 3.21 12.18 -8.61
C ARG A 154 2.12 12.17 -9.67
N SER A 155 2.01 11.06 -10.40
CA SER A 155 0.97 10.85 -11.43
C SER A 155 -0.30 10.16 -10.94
N PHE A 156 -0.50 10.00 -9.62
CA PHE A 156 -1.68 9.31 -9.10
C PHE A 156 -2.91 10.21 -9.31
N ASN A 157 -3.94 9.68 -9.97
CA ASN A 157 -5.17 10.43 -10.20
C ASN A 157 -6.10 10.30 -8.98
N THR A 158 -6.18 11.36 -8.17
CA THR A 158 -7.03 11.42 -6.98
C THR A 158 -8.52 11.65 -7.30
N ALA A 159 -8.85 11.79 -8.59
CA ALA A 159 -10.20 11.71 -9.14
C ALA A 159 -10.37 10.46 -10.03
N GLY A 160 -9.66 9.37 -9.67
CA GLY A 160 -9.70 8.09 -10.37
C GLY A 160 -11.04 7.36 -10.26
N PRO A 161 -11.20 6.20 -10.92
CA PRO A 161 -12.48 5.50 -11.05
C PRO A 161 -13.12 5.08 -9.73
N TRP A 162 -12.32 4.86 -8.68
CA TRP A 162 -12.79 4.48 -7.34
C TRP A 162 -12.95 5.69 -6.41
N THR A 163 -13.42 6.81 -6.96
CA THR A 163 -13.70 8.05 -6.23
C THR A 163 -15.02 8.64 -6.70
N LYS A 164 -15.68 9.47 -5.88
CA LYS A 164 -16.91 10.16 -6.31
C LYS A 164 -16.69 11.01 -7.57
N ALA A 165 -15.53 11.67 -7.66
CA ALA A 165 -15.17 12.46 -8.83
C ALA A 165 -14.99 11.61 -10.10
N GLY A 166 -14.56 10.36 -9.95
CA GLY A 166 -14.51 9.37 -11.03
C GLY A 166 -15.85 8.67 -11.31
N GLY A 167 -16.91 9.01 -10.59
CA GLY A 167 -18.26 8.48 -10.80
C GLY A 167 -18.57 7.18 -10.08
N VAL A 168 -17.77 6.75 -9.09
CA VAL A 168 -18.10 5.55 -8.30
C VAL A 168 -19.41 5.73 -7.54
N LEU A 169 -20.28 4.73 -7.61
CA LEU A 169 -21.55 4.70 -6.90
C LEU A 169 -21.47 3.76 -5.69
N PRO A 170 -22.32 3.95 -4.65
CA PRO A 170 -22.26 3.12 -3.44
C PRO A 170 -22.35 1.62 -3.68
N TYR A 171 -23.04 1.19 -4.75
CA TYR A 171 -23.20 -0.23 -5.10
C TYR A 171 -22.04 -0.82 -5.90
N ASP A 172 -21.18 0.02 -6.49
CA ASP A 172 -19.96 -0.42 -7.20
C ASP A 172 -18.91 -0.96 -6.23
N TRP A 173 -18.93 -0.46 -4.99
CA TRP A 173 -18.09 -1.00 -3.92
C TRP A 173 -18.47 -2.45 -3.60
N PRO A 174 -17.48 -3.33 -3.33
CA PRO A 174 -17.71 -4.67 -2.81
C PRO A 174 -18.60 -4.62 -1.57
N GLN A 175 -19.45 -5.63 -1.39
CA GLN A 175 -20.49 -5.65 -0.34
C GLN A 175 -19.95 -5.30 1.05
N TRP A 176 -18.75 -5.78 1.39
CA TRP A 176 -18.11 -5.54 2.69
C TRP A 176 -17.66 -4.09 2.90
N MET A 177 -17.44 -3.32 1.83
CA MET A 177 -17.05 -1.90 1.91
C MET A 177 -18.23 -0.94 1.88
N ARG A 178 -19.40 -1.37 1.40
CA ARG A 178 -20.59 -0.50 1.27
C ARG A 178 -20.99 0.22 2.57
N PRO A 179 -20.88 -0.40 3.77
CA PRO A 179 -21.24 0.28 5.02
C PRO A 179 -20.30 1.44 5.42
N PHE A 180 -19.10 1.54 4.83
CA PHE A 180 -18.12 2.56 5.21
C PHE A 180 -18.38 3.90 4.54
N LYS A 181 -17.96 4.97 5.22
CA LYS A 181 -18.07 6.37 4.76
C LYS A 181 -17.54 6.54 3.33
N GLU A 182 -18.28 7.30 2.53
CA GLU A 182 -17.89 7.71 1.18
C GLU A 182 -17.00 8.97 1.22
N TYR A 183 -16.02 9.05 0.32
CA TYR A 183 -15.07 10.17 0.22
C TYR A 183 -15.22 10.87 -1.14
#